data_AF-A0A9W8MSJ7-F1
#
_entry.id   AF-A0A9W8MSJ7-F1
#
_cell.length_a   1.000
_cell.length_b   1.000
_cell.length_c   1.000
_cell.angle_alpha   90.00
_cell.angle_beta   90.00
_cell.angle_gamma   90.00
#
_symmetry.space_group_name_H-M   'P 1'
#
loop_
_entity.id
_entity.type
_entity.pdbx_description
1 polymer ?
#
loop_
_entity_poly.entity_id
_entity_poly.type
_entity_poly.pdbx_seq_one_letter_code
_entity_poly.pdbx_strand_id
1 'polypeptide(L)'
;MVSSQTSIISPDTSTALFPEEAPDVSKPSSSCTHFSPFPRIQNNFRNPWYIAAAVAFSASNRPEGVPRVFEHALAGLRSANTNAVLSQSGREEEERLLAQNMREAVFQSALICGYPRAINGLMALHEVTPEELREKKLLRNPDVSLAGYEVMGNTYFKTVYGEKAEEVMEMLDAVYPDLGWSVRTTCYGLVYVTALPSSSYSSTQTQTCFLTPLEISYTLVAALIAVDTPRQIAWNLDGARRVGASVEELSSVREVIERVITLGRGDGLYLKALFPENASRNGLRNPWYIVAAVAFSASNRPEGVRRVFEHVLADLRSANASSGHSQTVDHQSSDAAQLEERVLARKMREALFKSGLICGYPRAINGLKALHEVMPEELKEEKLLRDPNVSLGRYEEVGNAFFKTVYGEKAEEVMGMLDTVYPDLGTSTPPIDFWGLQLSFCPGCFSRTIGYGLVYSPTATQTEILSPLETSYTLVAALIAVDTPQQIVWHLDGARRGGGERGGGAGGERD
;
A
#
# COMPACT_ATOMS: atom_id res chain seq x y z
N MET A 1 16.13 65.26 21.77
CA MET A 1 15.82 65.20 20.33
C MET A 1 17.10 64.88 19.58
N VAL A 2 17.36 63.60 19.34
CA VAL A 2 18.46 63.14 18.49
C VAL A 2 17.92 62.00 17.64
N SER A 3 18.13 62.14 16.34
CA SER A 3 17.59 61.37 15.22
C SER A 3 18.14 59.95 15.15
N SER A 4 17.28 58.93 15.12
CA SER A 4 17.66 57.54 14.83
C SER A 4 17.34 57.19 13.37
N GLN A 5 18.39 56.94 12.58
CA GLN A 5 18.29 56.42 11.23
C GLN A 5 17.95 54.93 11.23
N THR A 6 16.97 54.57 10.41
CA THR A 6 16.57 53.22 10.00
C THR A 6 17.63 52.57 9.12
N SER A 7 18.07 51.37 9.51
CA SER A 7 18.82 50.43 8.68
C SER A 7 18.00 49.14 8.59
N ILE A 8 17.61 48.80 7.36
CA ILE A 8 16.86 47.60 6.99
C ILE A 8 17.88 46.51 6.66
N ILE A 9 17.86 45.41 7.41
CA ILE A 9 18.63 44.19 7.12
C ILE A 9 17.62 43.08 6.82
N SER A 10 17.63 42.59 5.58
CA SER A 10 16.98 41.34 5.17
C SER A 10 17.75 40.13 5.73
N PRO A 11 17.08 38.99 6.04
CA PRO A 11 17.76 37.72 6.12
C PRO A 11 17.39 36.85 4.92
N ASP A 12 18.39 36.68 4.06
CA ASP A 12 18.49 35.63 3.06
C ASP A 12 19.56 34.66 3.58
N THR A 13 19.16 33.46 4.00
CA THR A 13 20.10 32.37 4.32
C THR A 13 19.46 31.03 3.99
N SER A 14 19.60 30.66 2.71
CA SER A 14 19.78 29.28 2.30
C SER A 14 21.26 28.89 2.51
N THR A 15 21.49 27.60 2.75
CA THR A 15 22.77 26.85 2.66
C THR A 15 23.51 26.60 3.98
N ALA A 16 23.51 25.33 4.42
CA ALA A 16 24.70 24.50 4.69
C ALA A 16 24.42 23.46 5.80
N LEU A 17 24.08 22.22 5.42
CA LEU A 17 24.18 21.05 6.28
C LEU A 17 24.70 19.86 5.47
N PHE A 18 26.01 19.84 5.23
CA PHE A 18 26.79 18.62 4.98
C PHE A 18 28.17 18.81 5.60
N PRO A 19 28.65 17.90 6.47
CA PRO A 19 30.06 17.87 6.83
C PRO A 19 30.85 17.22 5.69
N GLU A 20 31.89 17.92 5.26
CA GLU A 20 32.86 17.51 4.27
C GLU A 20 33.99 16.74 4.97
N GLU A 21 33.80 15.44 5.24
CA GLU A 21 34.90 14.52 5.52
C GLU A 21 34.63 13.18 4.83
N ALA A 22 35.36 12.92 3.74
CA ALA A 22 35.33 11.67 3.00
C ALA A 22 36.22 10.62 3.70
N PRO A 23 35.75 9.39 3.96
CA PRO A 23 36.62 8.33 4.42
C PRO A 23 37.47 7.77 3.26
N ASP A 24 38.74 7.51 3.57
CA ASP A 24 39.78 6.94 2.72
C ASP A 24 39.38 5.56 2.14
N VAL A 25 39.05 5.53 0.85
CA VAL A 25 38.74 4.31 0.09
C VAL A 25 40.04 3.75 -0.51
N SER A 26 40.90 3.19 0.32
CA SER A 26 42.10 2.50 -0.15
C SER A 26 42.36 1.19 0.62
N LYS A 27 41.37 0.28 0.63
CA LYS A 27 41.57 -1.16 0.88
C LYS A 27 40.32 -1.97 0.46
N PRO A 28 40.37 -2.80 -0.59
CA PRO A 28 39.27 -3.71 -0.90
C PRO A 28 39.24 -4.85 0.12
N SER A 29 38.14 -4.98 0.87
CA SER A 29 37.86 -6.17 1.67
C SER A 29 37.53 -7.33 0.73
N SER A 30 38.50 -8.23 0.57
CA SER A 30 38.37 -9.47 -0.19
C SER A 30 37.53 -10.49 0.60
N SER A 31 36.21 -10.50 0.41
CA SER A 31 35.34 -11.69 0.58
C SER A 31 33.88 -11.39 0.29
N CYS A 32 33.56 -11.13 -0.98
CA CYS A 32 32.20 -11.32 -1.49
C CYS A 32 32.29 -11.70 -2.97
N THR A 33 32.84 -12.89 -3.23
CA THR A 33 32.86 -13.49 -4.55
C THR A 33 31.79 -14.58 -4.62
N HIS A 34 30.99 -14.48 -5.69
CA HIS A 34 30.15 -15.52 -6.27
C HIS A 34 28.89 -15.98 -5.51
N PHE A 35 27.77 -15.30 -5.76
CA PHE A 35 26.51 -15.97 -6.07
C PHE A 35 25.74 -15.19 -7.15
N SER A 36 25.82 -15.65 -8.40
CA SER A 36 24.84 -15.31 -9.43
C SER A 36 24.65 -16.56 -10.30
N PRO A 37 23.58 -17.35 -10.10
CA PRO A 37 23.36 -18.58 -10.86
C PRO A 37 22.61 -18.34 -12.19
N PHE A 38 22.37 -17.08 -12.60
CA PHE A 38 21.64 -16.79 -13.83
C PHE A 38 22.60 -16.39 -14.95
N PRO A 39 22.54 -17.03 -16.13
CA PRO A 39 23.28 -16.56 -17.30
C PRO A 39 22.76 -15.16 -17.67
N ARG A 40 23.57 -14.13 -17.41
CA ARG A 40 23.32 -12.76 -17.84
C ARG A 40 23.30 -12.73 -19.37
N ILE A 41 22.11 -12.67 -19.95
CA ILE A 41 21.93 -12.46 -21.39
C ILE A 41 22.42 -11.05 -21.73
N GLN A 42 23.37 -10.97 -22.64
CA GLN A 42 24.00 -9.75 -23.11
C GLN A 42 23.13 -9.17 -24.24
N ASN A 43 22.40 -8.07 -23.99
CA ASN A 43 22.16 -6.96 -24.93
C ASN A 43 21.20 -5.91 -24.33
N ASN A 44 21.35 -4.64 -24.77
CA ASN A 44 20.64 -3.35 -24.58
C ASN A 44 19.43 -3.15 -23.62
N PHE A 45 18.79 -4.16 -23.04
CA PHE A 45 17.77 -4.06 -22.00
C PHE A 45 18.35 -4.08 -20.57
N ARG A 46 19.66 -3.87 -20.42
CA ARG A 46 20.32 -3.71 -19.10
C ARG A 46 19.76 -2.55 -18.28
N ASN A 47 19.14 -1.56 -18.92
CA ASN A 47 18.52 -0.44 -18.23
C ASN A 47 17.01 -0.68 -18.10
N PRO A 48 16.49 -0.98 -16.90
CA PRO A 48 15.07 -1.24 -16.67
C PRO A 48 14.24 0.06 -16.64
N TRP A 49 14.54 1.04 -17.51
CA TRP A 49 13.85 2.34 -17.57
C TRP A 49 12.33 2.17 -17.73
N TYR A 50 11.90 1.12 -18.45
CA TYR A 50 10.49 0.81 -18.69
C TYR A 50 9.76 0.48 -17.39
N ILE A 51 10.43 -0.11 -16.40
CA ILE A 51 9.88 -0.37 -15.06
C ILE A 51 9.56 0.95 -14.38
N ALA A 52 10.56 1.84 -14.26
CA ALA A 52 10.40 3.13 -13.60
C ALA A 52 9.34 4.00 -14.31
N ALA A 53 9.33 4.03 -15.65
CA ALA A 53 8.36 4.78 -16.43
C ALA A 53 6.93 4.25 -16.28
N ALA A 54 6.73 2.93 -16.39
CA ALA A 54 5.42 2.29 -16.19
C ALA A 54 4.84 2.58 -14.81
N VAL A 55 5.68 2.40 -13.79
CA VAL A 55 5.32 2.63 -12.40
C VAL A 55 5.01 4.11 -12.16
N ALA A 56 5.78 5.03 -12.74
CA ALA A 56 5.51 6.46 -12.63
C ALA A 56 4.15 6.86 -13.25
N PHE A 57 3.83 6.36 -14.45
CA PHE A 57 2.53 6.59 -15.08
C PHE A 57 1.38 6.01 -14.25
N SER A 58 1.51 4.75 -13.83
CA SER A 58 0.53 4.09 -12.97
C SER A 58 0.32 4.84 -11.65
N ALA A 59 1.40 5.10 -10.89
CA ALA A 59 1.36 5.77 -9.61
C ALA A 59 0.88 7.22 -9.68
N SER A 60 1.02 7.88 -10.83
CA SER A 60 0.46 9.22 -11.11
C SER A 60 -0.99 9.19 -11.57
N ASN A 61 -1.63 8.01 -11.59
CA ASN A 61 -2.97 7.79 -12.12
C ASN A 61 -3.13 8.25 -13.58
N ARG A 62 -2.12 7.92 -14.41
CA ARG A 62 -2.07 8.15 -15.86
C ARG A 62 -1.93 6.81 -16.59
N PRO A 63 -2.90 5.89 -16.44
CA PRO A 63 -2.78 4.52 -16.95
C PRO A 63 -2.55 4.45 -18.46
N GLU A 64 -2.99 5.45 -19.23
CA GLU A 64 -2.77 5.57 -20.68
C GLU A 64 -1.29 5.65 -21.10
N GLY A 65 -0.39 6.02 -20.17
CA GLY A 65 1.05 6.02 -20.41
C GLY A 65 1.66 4.63 -20.34
N VAL A 66 1.07 3.70 -19.59
CA VAL A 66 1.60 2.34 -19.37
C VAL A 66 1.66 1.55 -20.69
N PRO A 67 0.60 1.48 -21.51
CA PRO A 67 0.65 0.84 -22.84
C PRO A 67 1.76 1.37 -23.73
N ARG A 68 1.94 2.69 -23.77
CA ARG A 68 2.94 3.35 -24.63
C ARG A 68 4.36 2.96 -24.25
N VAL A 69 4.64 2.84 -22.95
CA VAL A 69 5.95 2.35 -22.46
C VAL A 69 6.15 0.89 -22.87
N PHE A 70 5.13 0.05 -22.74
CA PHE A 70 5.20 -1.37 -23.09
C PHE A 70 5.47 -1.58 -24.58
N GLU A 71 4.68 -0.94 -25.43
CA GLU A 71 4.83 -1.01 -26.89
C GLU A 71 6.21 -0.53 -27.35
N HIS A 72 6.69 0.57 -26.77
CA HIS A 72 8.02 1.11 -27.08
C HIS A 72 9.14 0.14 -26.66
N ALA A 73 9.07 -0.41 -25.44
CA ALA A 73 10.03 -1.38 -24.95
C ALA A 73 10.01 -2.66 -25.79
N LEU A 74 8.82 -3.18 -26.13
CA LEU A 74 8.65 -4.39 -26.94
C LEU A 74 9.16 -4.20 -28.38
N ALA A 75 8.87 -3.06 -29.00
CA ALA A 75 9.39 -2.72 -30.33
C ALA A 75 10.92 -2.63 -30.33
N GLY A 76 11.51 -2.02 -29.30
CA GLY A 76 12.95 -1.95 -29.11
C GLY A 76 13.59 -3.34 -28.95
N LEU A 77 12.94 -4.22 -28.19
CA LEU A 77 13.38 -5.60 -27.95
C LEU A 77 13.38 -6.42 -29.24
N ARG A 78 12.27 -6.38 -29.98
CA ARG A 78 12.14 -7.04 -31.29
C ARG A 78 13.18 -6.55 -32.30
N SER A 79 13.43 -5.24 -32.33
CA SER A 79 14.45 -4.65 -33.20
C SER A 79 15.87 -5.09 -32.83
N ALA A 80 16.20 -5.14 -31.53
CA ALA A 80 17.50 -5.63 -31.06
C ALA A 80 17.70 -7.12 -31.39
N ASN A 81 16.64 -7.92 -31.22
CA ASN A 81 16.66 -9.36 -31.44
C ASN A 81 16.74 -9.77 -32.91
N THR A 82 16.38 -8.87 -33.83
CA THR A 82 16.59 -9.07 -35.27
C THR A 82 18.09 -9.17 -35.60
N ASN A 83 18.94 -8.49 -34.83
CA ASN A 83 20.39 -8.50 -35.02
C ASN A 83 21.12 -9.52 -34.12
N ALA A 84 20.41 -10.21 -33.22
CA ALA A 84 20.98 -11.17 -32.28
C ALA A 84 20.89 -12.61 -32.81
N VAL A 85 21.89 -13.44 -32.50
CA VAL A 85 21.88 -14.89 -32.78
C VAL A 85 21.06 -15.64 -31.71
N LEU A 86 19.80 -15.23 -31.53
CA LEU A 86 18.86 -15.91 -30.63
C LEU A 86 17.97 -16.88 -31.40
N SER A 87 17.67 -18.03 -30.79
CA SER A 87 16.62 -18.92 -31.28
C SER A 87 15.26 -18.21 -31.19
N GLN A 88 14.26 -18.70 -31.93
CA GLN A 88 12.89 -18.21 -31.82
C GLN A 88 12.38 -18.32 -30.37
N SER A 89 12.62 -19.47 -29.72
CA SER A 89 12.26 -19.68 -28.32
C SER A 89 12.92 -18.69 -27.35
N GLY A 90 14.17 -18.28 -27.62
CA GLY A 90 14.86 -17.28 -26.81
C GLY A 90 14.23 -15.89 -26.94
N ARG A 91 13.80 -15.51 -28.16
CA ARG A 91 13.10 -14.24 -28.38
C ARG A 91 11.74 -14.20 -27.68
N GLU A 92 10.97 -15.27 -27.80
CA GLU A 92 9.65 -15.40 -27.14
C GLU A 92 9.78 -15.31 -25.62
N GLU A 93 10.83 -15.92 -25.05
CA GLU A 93 11.10 -15.84 -23.61
C GLU A 93 11.46 -14.42 -23.16
N GLU A 94 12.26 -13.67 -23.91
CA GLU A 94 12.59 -12.28 -23.57
C GLU A 94 11.36 -11.36 -23.62
N GLU A 95 10.48 -11.54 -24.62
CA GLU A 95 9.21 -10.79 -24.70
C GLU A 95 8.30 -11.11 -23.52
N ARG A 96 8.24 -12.39 -23.12
CA ARG A 96 7.49 -12.85 -21.95
C ARG A 96 8.04 -12.25 -20.66
N LEU A 97 9.36 -12.22 -20.49
CA LEU A 97 10.01 -11.60 -19.32
C LEU A 97 9.78 -10.10 -19.26
N LEU A 98 9.84 -9.37 -20.38
CA LEU A 98 9.52 -7.94 -20.44
C LEU A 98 8.10 -7.67 -19.94
N ALA A 99 7.11 -8.39 -20.49
CA ALA A 99 5.71 -8.24 -20.10
C ALA A 99 5.50 -8.61 -18.62
N GLN A 100 6.14 -9.67 -18.15
CA GLN A 100 6.05 -10.13 -16.78
C GLN A 100 6.67 -9.16 -15.78
N ASN A 101 7.88 -8.65 -16.05
CA ASN A 101 8.57 -7.69 -15.19
C ASN A 101 7.79 -6.38 -15.08
N MET A 102 7.24 -5.89 -16.20
CA MET A 102 6.44 -4.67 -16.20
C MET A 102 5.14 -4.82 -15.41
N ARG A 103 4.40 -5.93 -15.59
CA ARG A 103 3.20 -6.25 -14.80
C ARG A 103 3.53 -6.35 -13.32
N GLU A 104 4.57 -7.10 -12.99
CA GLU A 104 5.00 -7.32 -11.61
C GLU A 104 5.43 -6.03 -10.93
N ALA A 105 6.15 -5.14 -11.62
CA ALA A 105 6.52 -3.84 -11.10
C ALA A 105 5.31 -2.95 -10.81
N VAL A 106 4.34 -2.89 -11.74
CA VAL A 106 3.10 -2.13 -11.53
C VAL A 106 2.31 -2.71 -10.34
N PHE A 107 2.20 -4.03 -10.23
CA PHE A 107 1.55 -4.68 -9.09
C PHE A 107 2.26 -4.39 -7.76
N GLN A 108 3.58 -4.60 -7.66
CA GLN A 108 4.34 -4.33 -6.44
C GLN A 108 4.26 -2.85 -6.03
N SER A 109 4.21 -1.93 -6.99
CA SER A 109 4.06 -0.50 -6.71
C SER A 109 2.76 -0.14 -5.99
N ALA A 110 1.74 -1.00 -6.01
CA ALA A 110 0.45 -0.79 -5.37
C ALA A 110 0.55 -0.53 -3.86
N LEU A 111 1.50 -1.15 -3.17
CA LEU A 111 1.72 -0.89 -1.73
C LEU A 111 2.24 0.52 -1.46
N ILE A 112 2.83 1.17 -2.46
CA ILE A 112 3.38 2.52 -2.38
C ILE A 112 2.38 3.57 -2.89
N CYS A 113 1.70 3.29 -4.00
CA CYS A 113 0.84 4.26 -4.66
C CYS A 113 -0.67 4.01 -4.52
N GLY A 114 -1.04 2.88 -3.91
CA GLY A 114 -2.42 2.41 -3.81
C GLY A 114 -2.80 1.43 -4.91
N TYR A 115 -3.50 0.36 -4.53
CA TYR A 115 -4.02 -0.64 -5.46
C TYR A 115 -4.93 -0.08 -6.57
N PRO A 116 -5.81 0.91 -6.35
CA PRO A 116 -6.64 1.46 -7.41
C PRO A 116 -5.84 1.99 -8.62
N ARG A 117 -4.73 2.69 -8.37
CA ARG A 117 -3.86 3.23 -9.41
C ARG A 117 -3.11 2.12 -10.16
N ALA A 118 -2.59 1.14 -9.41
CA ALA A 118 -1.96 -0.05 -9.98
C ALA A 118 -2.93 -0.88 -10.83
N ILE A 119 -4.17 -1.07 -10.38
CA ILE A 119 -5.24 -1.77 -11.13
C ILE A 119 -5.51 -1.04 -12.44
N ASN A 120 -5.69 0.28 -12.42
CA ASN A 120 -5.88 1.06 -13.65
C ASN A 120 -4.71 0.88 -14.63
N GLY A 121 -3.46 0.91 -14.13
CA GLY A 121 -2.27 0.68 -14.94
C GLY A 121 -2.20 -0.75 -15.51
N LEU A 122 -2.54 -1.76 -14.72
CA LEU A 122 -2.57 -3.16 -15.15
C LEU A 122 -3.69 -3.44 -16.16
N MET A 123 -4.86 -2.84 -15.99
CA MET A 123 -5.97 -2.92 -16.97
C MET A 123 -5.52 -2.38 -18.32
N ALA A 124 -4.94 -1.16 -18.34
CA ALA A 124 -4.44 -0.56 -19.58
C ALA A 124 -3.34 -1.43 -20.22
N LEU A 125 -2.41 -1.97 -19.41
CA LEU A 125 -1.38 -2.88 -19.91
C LEU A 125 -1.97 -4.16 -20.51
N HIS A 126 -2.98 -4.75 -19.86
CA HIS A 126 -3.64 -5.98 -20.32
C HIS A 126 -4.28 -5.81 -21.70
N GLU A 127 -4.89 -4.65 -21.97
CA GLU A 127 -5.54 -4.34 -23.26
C GLU A 127 -4.58 -4.43 -24.45
N VAL A 128 -3.32 -4.03 -24.27
CA VAL A 128 -2.30 -4.05 -25.34
C VAL A 128 -1.35 -5.25 -25.28
N THR A 129 -1.41 -6.06 -24.22
CA THR A 129 -0.54 -7.24 -24.08
C THR A 129 -1.08 -8.38 -24.96
N PRO A 130 -0.28 -8.89 -25.92
CA PRO A 130 -0.64 -10.05 -26.73
C PRO A 130 -1.01 -11.26 -25.86
N GLU A 131 -1.96 -12.09 -26.31
CA GLU A 131 -2.52 -13.18 -25.49
C GLU A 131 -1.45 -14.18 -25.03
N GLU A 132 -0.47 -14.46 -25.88
CA GLU A 132 0.68 -15.31 -25.62
C GLU A 132 1.64 -14.75 -24.55
N LEU A 133 1.61 -13.44 -24.30
CA LEU A 133 2.42 -12.75 -23.29
C LEU A 133 1.64 -12.45 -21.98
N ARG A 134 0.35 -12.81 -21.92
CA ARG A 134 -0.48 -12.60 -20.71
C ARG A 134 -0.14 -13.60 -19.62
N GLU A 135 -0.21 -13.15 -18.37
CA GLU A 135 -0.04 -14.04 -17.22
C GLU A 135 -1.24 -14.94 -17.05
N LYS A 136 -0.99 -16.22 -16.76
CA LYS A 136 -2.05 -17.21 -16.56
C LYS A 136 -1.94 -17.93 -15.22
N LYS A 137 -0.88 -17.67 -14.46
CA LYS A 137 -0.58 -18.38 -13.20
C LYS A 137 -0.29 -17.38 -12.10
N LEU A 138 -0.62 -17.79 -10.88
CA LEU A 138 -0.19 -17.10 -9.67
C LEU A 138 1.33 -17.12 -9.56
N LEU A 139 1.93 -15.99 -9.19
CA LEU A 139 3.36 -15.89 -8.93
C LEU A 139 3.68 -16.09 -7.44
N ARG A 140 2.72 -15.80 -6.56
CA ARG A 140 2.85 -16.04 -5.12
C ARG A 140 2.48 -17.49 -4.81
N ASN A 141 3.24 -18.11 -3.90
CA ASN A 141 2.98 -19.47 -3.43
C ASN A 141 1.92 -19.46 -2.31
N PRO A 142 0.66 -19.90 -2.56
CA PRO A 142 -0.40 -19.86 -1.56
C PRO A 142 -0.17 -20.81 -0.38
N ASP A 143 0.78 -21.75 -0.48
CA ASP A 143 1.05 -22.75 0.56
C ASP A 143 1.96 -22.23 1.68
N VAL A 144 2.57 -21.05 1.50
CA VAL A 144 3.42 -20.43 2.53
C VAL A 144 2.52 -19.77 3.59
N SER A 145 2.73 -20.12 4.86
CA SER A 145 2.00 -19.51 5.97
C SER A 145 2.38 -18.04 6.19
N LEU A 146 1.54 -17.26 6.89
CA LEU A 146 1.87 -15.88 7.27
C LEU A 146 3.17 -15.78 8.07
N ALA A 147 3.43 -16.72 8.97
CA ALA A 147 4.69 -16.79 9.71
C ALA A 147 5.89 -17.07 8.78
N GLY A 148 5.70 -17.93 7.77
CA GLY A 148 6.72 -18.16 6.74
C GLY A 148 7.03 -16.87 5.97
N TYR A 149 6.00 -16.16 5.54
CA TYR A 149 6.16 -14.85 4.90
C TYR A 149 6.78 -13.80 5.83
N GLU A 150 6.47 -13.81 7.13
CA GLU A 150 7.11 -12.91 8.10
C GLU A 150 8.63 -13.08 8.13
N VAL A 151 9.10 -14.34 8.19
CA VAL A 151 10.52 -14.67 8.18
C VAL A 151 11.16 -14.17 6.89
N MET A 152 10.56 -14.50 5.74
CA MET A 152 11.04 -14.09 4.42
C MET A 152 11.14 -12.57 4.30
N GLY A 153 10.09 -11.87 4.72
CA GLY A 153 10.04 -10.41 4.64
C GLY A 153 10.98 -9.72 5.61
N ASN A 154 11.18 -10.26 6.82
CA ASN A 154 12.18 -9.73 7.75
C ASN A 154 13.59 -9.87 7.18
N THR A 155 13.92 -11.01 6.56
CA THR A 155 15.20 -11.21 5.87
C THR A 155 15.40 -10.18 4.76
N TYR A 156 14.41 -10.02 3.88
CA TYR A 156 14.51 -9.09 2.75
C TYR A 156 14.53 -7.62 3.20
N PHE A 157 13.74 -7.27 4.22
CA PHE A 157 13.74 -5.94 4.83
C PHE A 157 15.13 -5.56 5.35
N LYS A 158 15.81 -6.48 6.04
CA LYS A 158 17.20 -6.27 6.49
C LYS A 158 18.18 -6.07 5.34
N THR A 159 17.99 -6.76 4.22
CA THR A 159 18.79 -6.52 3.00
C THR A 159 18.60 -5.10 2.46
N VAL A 160 17.36 -4.61 2.41
CA VAL A 160 17.05 -3.28 1.87
C VAL A 160 17.50 -2.16 2.81
N TYR A 161 17.26 -2.29 4.12
CA TYR A 161 17.52 -1.22 5.09
C TYR A 161 18.89 -1.28 5.77
N GLY A 162 19.57 -2.44 5.73
CA GLY A 162 20.88 -2.63 6.34
C GLY A 162 20.86 -2.30 7.84
N GLU A 163 21.81 -1.49 8.29
CA GLU A 163 21.96 -1.10 9.71
C GLU A 163 20.74 -0.35 10.26
N LYS A 164 19.95 0.32 9.41
CA LYS A 164 18.74 1.04 9.84
C LYS A 164 17.51 0.13 9.98
N ALA A 165 17.62 -1.15 9.65
CA ALA A 165 16.47 -2.05 9.61
C ALA A 165 15.80 -2.18 10.99
N GLU A 166 16.57 -2.31 12.06
CA GLU A 166 16.05 -2.45 13.42
C GLU A 166 15.36 -1.16 13.88
N GLU A 167 16.03 -0.01 13.73
CA GLU A 167 15.47 1.31 14.06
C GLU A 167 14.15 1.59 13.34
N VAL A 168 14.10 1.34 12.03
CA VAL A 168 12.89 1.58 11.23
C VAL A 168 11.77 0.62 11.67
N MET A 169 12.08 -0.64 11.97
CA MET A 169 11.07 -1.61 12.38
C MET A 169 10.53 -1.30 13.78
N GLU A 170 11.40 -0.94 14.73
CA GLU A 170 10.99 -0.50 16.07
C GLU A 170 10.07 0.72 16.00
N MET A 171 10.37 1.68 15.12
CA MET A 171 9.49 2.82 14.87
C MET A 171 8.12 2.40 14.33
N LEU A 172 8.08 1.46 13.37
CA LEU A 172 6.81 0.97 12.81
C LEU A 172 5.98 0.22 13.86
N ASP A 173 6.60 -0.66 14.64
CA ASP A 173 5.94 -1.41 15.72
C ASP A 173 5.43 -0.47 16.83
N ALA A 174 6.20 0.58 17.18
CA ALA A 174 5.79 1.57 18.17
C ALA A 174 4.62 2.46 17.67
N VAL A 175 4.64 2.85 16.40
CA VAL A 175 3.56 3.66 15.80
C VAL A 175 2.26 2.88 15.76
N TYR A 176 2.30 1.63 15.28
CA TYR A 176 1.18 0.69 15.33
C TYR A 176 1.68 -0.76 15.11
N PRO A 177 1.55 -1.69 16.08
CA PRO A 177 2.08 -3.05 15.94
C PRO A 177 1.63 -3.78 14.67
N ASP A 178 0.35 -3.66 14.29
CA ASP A 178 -0.17 -4.28 13.07
C ASP A 178 0.49 -3.73 11.80
N LEU A 179 0.94 -2.47 11.82
CA LEU A 179 1.70 -1.89 10.71
C LEU A 179 3.07 -2.55 10.60
N GLY A 180 3.82 -2.65 11.68
CA GLY A 180 5.13 -3.32 11.67
C GLY A 180 5.02 -4.78 11.24
N TRP A 181 4.04 -5.51 11.78
CA TRP A 181 3.76 -6.89 11.38
C TRP A 181 3.32 -7.00 9.91
N SER A 182 2.44 -6.12 9.43
CA SER A 182 2.00 -6.09 8.02
C SER A 182 3.15 -5.75 7.07
N VAL A 183 4.11 -4.91 7.48
CA VAL A 183 5.30 -4.59 6.68
C VAL A 183 6.18 -5.83 6.54
N ARG A 184 6.42 -6.58 7.61
CA ARG A 184 7.19 -7.83 7.57
C ARG A 184 6.49 -8.91 6.75
N THR A 185 5.21 -9.16 7.02
CA THR A 185 4.46 -10.27 6.40
C THR A 185 3.99 -9.95 4.99
N THR A 186 3.19 -8.90 4.83
CA THR A 186 2.47 -8.62 3.59
C THR A 186 3.36 -7.84 2.63
N CYS A 187 4.01 -6.77 3.08
CA CYS A 187 4.78 -5.91 2.17
C CYS A 187 6.06 -6.60 1.71
N TYR A 188 6.97 -6.88 2.64
CA TYR A 188 8.26 -7.47 2.30
C TYR A 188 8.19 -8.98 2.12
N GLY A 189 7.32 -9.69 2.85
CA GLY A 189 7.23 -11.16 2.78
C GLY A 189 6.47 -11.68 1.57
N LEU A 190 5.24 -11.19 1.36
CA LEU A 190 4.33 -11.70 0.33
C LEU A 190 4.45 -10.95 -1.01
N VAL A 191 4.51 -9.62 -0.97
CA VAL A 191 4.46 -8.80 -2.19
C VAL A 191 5.84 -8.59 -2.80
N TYR A 192 6.85 -8.14 -2.04
CA TYR A 192 8.17 -7.85 -2.62
C TYR A 192 9.08 -9.07 -2.73
N VAL A 193 8.99 -10.04 -1.81
CA VAL A 193 9.77 -11.28 -1.92
C VAL A 193 9.01 -12.28 -2.79
N THR A 194 9.51 -12.47 -4.01
CA THR A 194 9.06 -13.54 -4.90
C THR A 194 10.10 -14.65 -5.09
N ALA A 195 11.31 -14.50 -4.53
CA ALA A 195 12.25 -15.60 -4.35
C ALA A 195 13.28 -15.24 -3.28
N LEU A 196 13.36 -16.05 -2.23
CA LEU A 196 14.60 -16.17 -1.46
C LEU A 196 15.33 -17.44 -1.90
N PRO A 197 16.67 -17.47 -1.87
CA PRO A 197 17.42 -18.68 -2.14
C PRO A 197 17.03 -19.71 -1.07
N SER A 198 16.27 -20.72 -1.48
CA SER A 198 15.99 -21.85 -0.62
C SER A 198 17.29 -22.60 -0.34
N SER A 199 17.87 -22.41 0.84
CA SER A 199 18.79 -23.39 1.43
C SER A 199 18.05 -24.39 2.34
N SER A 200 16.74 -24.22 2.55
CA SER A 200 15.97 -24.94 3.57
C SER A 200 14.60 -25.49 3.13
N TYR A 201 14.21 -25.34 1.86
CA TYR A 201 12.95 -25.90 1.32
C TYR A 201 13.18 -26.73 0.04
N SER A 202 12.59 -27.93 0.04
CA SER A 202 12.71 -28.98 -0.98
C SER A 202 12.73 -28.48 -2.44
N SER A 203 13.67 -29.03 -3.20
CA SER A 203 14.15 -28.65 -4.53
C SER A 203 13.19 -28.90 -5.71
N THR A 204 11.88 -28.74 -5.56
CA THR A 204 10.91 -29.11 -6.61
C THR A 204 10.02 -27.98 -7.12
N GLN A 205 10.04 -26.80 -6.51
CA GLN A 205 9.34 -25.63 -7.02
C GLN A 205 10.20 -24.39 -6.85
N THR A 206 11.05 -24.13 -7.85
CA THR A 206 11.82 -22.89 -7.97
C THR A 206 10.84 -21.74 -8.16
N GLN A 207 10.51 -21.02 -7.10
CA GLN A 207 9.87 -19.72 -7.22
C GLN A 207 10.89 -18.80 -7.91
N THR A 208 10.64 -18.48 -9.18
CA THR A 208 11.53 -17.61 -9.97
C THR A 208 11.28 -16.17 -9.57
N CYS A 209 12.31 -15.47 -9.10
CA CYS A 209 12.26 -14.03 -8.90
C CYS A 209 12.13 -13.36 -10.27
N PHE A 210 11.06 -12.60 -10.50
CA PHE A 210 10.87 -11.90 -11.78
C PHE A 210 11.59 -10.54 -11.77
N LEU A 211 11.49 -9.81 -10.65
CA LEU A 211 12.28 -8.60 -10.42
C LEU A 211 13.47 -8.91 -9.52
N THR A 212 14.64 -8.45 -9.92
CA THR A 212 15.83 -8.41 -9.06
C THR A 212 15.63 -7.39 -7.92
N PRO A 213 16.39 -7.50 -6.80
CA PRO A 213 16.32 -6.51 -5.71
C PRO A 213 16.53 -5.05 -6.18
N LEU A 214 17.33 -4.87 -7.23
CA LEU A 214 17.57 -3.56 -7.83
C LEU A 214 16.33 -3.05 -8.60
N GLU A 215 15.69 -3.90 -9.40
CA GLU A 215 14.45 -3.55 -10.12
C GLU A 215 13.27 -3.29 -9.17
N ILE A 216 13.19 -4.04 -8.07
CA ILE A 216 12.24 -3.76 -6.98
C ILE A 216 12.55 -2.37 -6.41
N SER A 217 13.82 -2.05 -6.14
CA SER A 217 14.19 -0.73 -5.62
C SER A 217 13.81 0.41 -6.58
N TYR A 218 14.02 0.26 -7.88
CA TYR A 218 13.56 1.24 -8.88
C TYR A 218 12.04 1.38 -8.91
N THR A 219 11.31 0.26 -8.78
CA THR A 219 9.84 0.25 -8.66
C THR A 219 9.39 1.07 -7.45
N LEU A 220 9.98 0.84 -6.28
CA LEU A 220 9.64 1.55 -5.05
C LEU A 220 9.96 3.05 -5.18
N VAL A 221 11.17 3.39 -5.62
CA VAL A 221 11.60 4.79 -5.79
C VAL A 221 10.70 5.51 -6.80
N ALA A 222 10.35 4.87 -7.92
CA ALA A 222 9.47 5.46 -8.93
C ALA A 222 8.09 5.81 -8.39
N ALA A 223 7.47 4.86 -7.67
CA ALA A 223 6.18 5.08 -7.05
C ALA A 223 6.26 6.15 -5.94
N LEU A 224 7.30 6.12 -5.11
CA LEU A 224 7.50 7.06 -4.00
C LEU A 224 7.66 8.52 -4.47
N ILE A 225 8.39 8.74 -5.56
CA ILE A 225 8.53 10.06 -6.18
C ILE A 225 7.19 10.50 -6.77
N ALA A 226 6.48 9.61 -7.49
CA ALA A 226 5.16 9.90 -8.05
C ALA A 226 4.11 10.29 -7.00
N VAL A 227 4.17 9.69 -5.80
CA VAL A 227 3.23 9.99 -4.70
C VAL A 227 3.71 11.04 -3.71
N ASP A 228 4.88 11.64 -3.96
CA ASP A 228 5.49 12.75 -3.20
C ASP A 228 5.71 12.44 -1.71
N THR A 229 6.44 11.37 -1.41
CA THR A 229 6.73 10.94 -0.01
C THR A 229 8.23 11.04 0.32
N PRO A 230 8.75 12.25 0.59
CA PRO A 230 10.19 12.54 0.60
C PRO A 230 11.02 11.73 1.60
N ARG A 231 10.48 11.45 2.79
CA ARG A 231 11.17 10.63 3.80
C ARG A 231 11.43 9.21 3.26
N GLN A 232 10.40 8.58 2.71
CA GLN A 232 10.48 7.23 2.19
C GLN A 232 11.31 7.18 0.89
N ILE A 233 11.29 8.25 0.06
CA ILE A 233 12.19 8.40 -1.09
C ILE A 233 13.64 8.30 -0.62
N ALA A 234 14.04 9.08 0.39
CA ALA A 234 15.41 9.06 0.91
C ALA A 234 15.83 7.66 1.37
N TRP A 235 14.97 6.98 2.15
CA TRP A 235 15.25 5.61 2.62
C TRP A 235 15.44 4.59 1.49
N ASN A 236 14.60 4.66 0.46
CA ASN A 236 14.64 3.70 -0.65
C ASN A 236 15.73 4.03 -1.68
N LEU A 237 16.14 5.29 -1.83
CA LEU A 237 17.35 5.65 -2.59
C LEU A 237 18.60 5.08 -1.91
N ASP A 238 18.70 5.20 -0.58
CA ASP A 238 19.79 4.58 0.19
C ASP A 238 19.77 3.04 0.05
N GLY A 239 18.58 2.44 0.07
CA GLY A 239 18.40 1.00 -0.15
C GLY A 239 18.81 0.55 -1.54
N ALA A 240 18.42 1.29 -2.58
CA ALA A 240 18.80 1.05 -3.96
C ALA A 240 20.34 1.04 -4.12
N ARG A 241 21.05 1.98 -3.49
CA ARG A 241 22.51 2.02 -3.49
C ARG A 241 23.12 0.78 -2.83
N ARG A 242 22.56 0.31 -1.71
CA ARG A 242 23.02 -0.92 -1.03
C ARG A 242 22.87 -2.17 -1.89
N VAL A 243 21.83 -2.24 -2.74
CA VAL A 243 21.62 -3.37 -3.65
C VAL A 243 22.28 -3.19 -5.03
N GLY A 244 23.08 -2.12 -5.21
CA GLY A 244 23.97 -1.95 -6.35
C GLY A 244 23.64 -0.83 -7.34
N ALA A 245 22.66 0.04 -7.06
CA ALA A 245 22.36 1.19 -7.92
C ALA A 245 23.50 2.24 -7.91
N SER A 246 23.87 2.74 -9.09
CA SER A 246 24.77 3.88 -9.22
C SER A 246 24.05 5.21 -8.95
N VAL A 247 24.80 6.27 -8.63
CA VAL A 247 24.22 7.61 -8.40
C VAL A 247 23.62 8.18 -9.69
N GLU A 248 24.24 7.89 -10.82
CA GLU A 248 23.80 8.30 -12.16
C GLU A 248 22.50 7.59 -12.54
N GLU A 249 22.36 6.29 -12.22
CA GLU A 249 21.11 5.54 -12.42
C GLU A 249 19.96 6.14 -11.61
N LEU A 250 20.18 6.43 -10.32
CA LEU A 250 19.16 7.04 -9.46
C LEU A 250 18.78 8.45 -9.91
N SER A 251 19.75 9.23 -10.38
CA SER A 251 19.50 10.57 -10.94
C SER A 251 18.66 10.49 -12.21
N SER A 252 18.94 9.51 -13.08
CA SER A 252 18.18 9.27 -14.32
C SER A 252 16.75 8.82 -14.04
N VAL A 253 16.56 7.91 -13.07
CA VAL A 253 15.22 7.47 -12.63
C VAL A 253 14.41 8.67 -12.15
N ARG A 254 15.00 9.50 -11.27
CA ARG A 254 14.36 10.71 -10.76
C ARG A 254 13.94 11.67 -11.87
N GLU A 255 14.83 11.94 -12.83
CA GLU A 255 14.54 12.84 -13.95
C GLU A 255 13.37 12.35 -14.82
N VAL A 256 13.32 11.05 -15.12
CA VAL A 256 12.21 10.44 -15.88
C VAL A 256 10.89 10.66 -15.15
N ILE A 257 10.85 10.45 -13.83
CA ILE A 257 9.62 10.55 -13.04
C ILE A 257 9.17 12.01 -12.92
N GLU A 258 10.08 12.95 -12.66
CA GLU A 258 9.75 14.38 -12.57
C GLU A 258 9.15 14.90 -13.90
N ARG A 259 9.64 14.42 -15.05
CA ARG A 259 9.06 14.71 -16.37
C ARG A 259 7.65 14.11 -16.55
N VAL A 260 7.35 12.96 -15.95
CA VAL A 260 6.00 12.36 -15.98
C VAL A 260 5.03 13.13 -15.08
N ILE A 261 5.45 13.54 -13.88
CA ILE A 261 4.61 14.25 -12.89
C ILE A 261 4.24 15.67 -13.38
N THR A 262 5.18 16.40 -13.98
CA THR A 262 5.01 17.80 -14.39
C THR A 262 3.95 18.00 -15.48
N LEU A 263 3.56 16.94 -16.20
CA LEU A 263 2.50 16.97 -17.21
C LEU A 263 1.07 16.93 -16.63
N GLY A 264 0.89 16.80 -15.31
CA GLY A 264 -0.37 16.31 -14.75
C GLY A 264 -1.06 17.08 -13.61
N ARG A 265 -0.56 18.23 -13.13
CA ARG A 265 -1.14 18.89 -11.93
C ARG A 265 -2.18 19.97 -12.25
N GLY A 266 -3.40 19.78 -11.76
CA GLY A 266 -4.43 20.81 -11.57
C GLY A 266 -5.02 20.65 -10.15
N ASP A 267 -5.10 21.75 -9.40
CA ASP A 267 -5.38 21.76 -7.96
C ASP A 267 -6.88 21.94 -7.63
N GLY A 268 -7.32 21.35 -6.51
CA GLY A 268 -8.62 21.62 -5.90
C GLY A 268 -8.68 21.24 -4.42
N LEU A 269 -9.06 22.19 -3.56
CA LEU A 269 -9.17 22.03 -2.10
C LEU A 269 -10.38 22.86 -1.62
N TYR A 270 -11.29 22.27 -0.83
CA TYR A 270 -12.02 22.85 0.32
C TYR A 270 -13.10 21.84 0.80
N LEU A 271 -12.88 21.18 1.94
CA LEU A 271 -13.80 20.19 2.51
C LEU A 271 -13.92 20.35 4.05
N LYS A 272 -14.64 21.39 4.48
CA LYS A 272 -15.11 21.50 5.87
C LYS A 272 -16.61 21.83 5.99
N ALA A 273 -17.27 22.28 4.92
CA ALA A 273 -18.66 22.74 4.97
C ALA A 273 -19.71 21.69 4.51
N LEU A 274 -19.33 20.44 4.21
CA LEU A 274 -20.19 19.49 3.49
C LEU A 274 -20.78 18.35 4.33
N PHE A 275 -20.53 18.28 5.64
CA PHE A 275 -21.15 17.27 6.50
C PHE A 275 -22.41 17.82 7.18
N PRO A 276 -23.59 17.17 7.04
CA PRO A 276 -24.82 17.66 7.66
C PRO A 276 -24.76 17.55 9.19
N GLU A 277 -25.14 18.64 9.88
CA GLU A 277 -25.12 18.78 11.35
C GLU A 277 -26.12 17.88 12.10
N ASN A 278 -27.00 17.17 11.39
CA ASN A 278 -28.14 16.46 11.99
C ASN A 278 -27.82 15.08 12.61
N ALA A 279 -26.54 14.73 12.82
CA ALA A 279 -26.16 13.45 13.41
C ALA A 279 -25.75 13.58 14.88
N SER A 280 -26.76 13.59 15.77
CA SER A 280 -26.71 13.18 17.20
C SER A 280 -25.66 13.83 18.13
N ARG A 281 -26.11 14.34 19.29
CA ARG A 281 -25.28 14.92 20.40
C ARG A 281 -24.24 13.99 21.06
N ASN A 282 -23.99 12.79 20.52
CA ASN A 282 -22.97 11.85 21.04
C ASN A 282 -21.81 11.79 20.04
N GLY A 283 -20.67 12.41 20.39
CA GLY A 283 -19.57 12.77 19.48
C GLY A 283 -18.95 11.62 18.66
N LEU A 284 -19.04 10.37 19.12
CA LEU A 284 -18.49 9.19 18.41
C LEU A 284 -19.44 8.54 17.40
N ARG A 285 -20.72 8.95 17.34
CA ARG A 285 -21.69 8.36 16.39
C ARG A 285 -21.49 8.85 14.95
N ASN A 286 -20.84 9.99 14.75
CA ASN A 286 -20.57 10.54 13.43
C ASN A 286 -19.11 10.24 13.03
N PRO A 287 -18.87 9.40 11.99
CA PRO A 287 -17.52 9.01 11.58
C PRO A 287 -16.79 10.09 10.76
N TRP A 288 -17.20 11.36 10.83
CA TRP A 288 -16.56 12.47 10.10
C TRP A 288 -15.04 12.54 10.36
N TYR A 289 -14.61 12.23 11.59
CA TYR A 289 -13.20 12.25 11.98
C TYR A 289 -12.38 11.16 11.28
N ILE A 290 -12.99 10.00 10.99
CA ILE A 290 -12.39 8.93 10.18
C ILE A 290 -12.15 9.45 8.76
N VAL A 291 -13.20 10.01 8.14
CA VAL A 291 -13.13 10.54 6.78
C VAL A 291 -12.09 11.65 6.66
N ALA A 292 -12.08 12.60 7.61
CA ALA A 292 -11.13 13.71 7.61
C ALA A 292 -9.69 13.25 7.82
N ALA A 293 -9.44 12.36 8.79
CA ALA A 293 -8.11 11.82 9.05
C ALA A 293 -7.56 11.07 7.84
N VAL A 294 -8.38 10.20 7.24
CA VAL A 294 -8.01 9.43 6.05
C VAL A 294 -7.75 10.35 4.86
N ALA A 295 -8.59 11.36 4.63
CA ALA A 295 -8.37 12.33 3.55
C ALA A 295 -7.05 13.11 3.71
N PHE A 296 -6.74 13.58 4.93
CA PHE A 296 -5.46 14.24 5.21
C PHE A 296 -4.27 13.31 5.03
N SER A 297 -4.35 12.07 5.53
CA SER A 297 -3.30 11.07 5.35
C SER A 297 -3.09 10.73 3.87
N ALA A 298 -4.17 10.41 3.14
CA ALA A 298 -4.14 10.07 1.72
C ALA A 298 -3.65 11.23 0.83
N SER A 299 -3.81 12.48 1.28
CA SER A 299 -3.26 13.68 0.62
C SER A 299 -1.82 14.01 1.04
N ASN A 300 -1.19 13.14 1.83
CA ASN A 300 0.13 13.34 2.45
C ASN A 300 0.23 14.65 3.25
N ARG A 301 -0.81 14.97 4.03
CA ARG A 301 -0.91 16.12 4.96
C ARG A 301 -1.03 15.62 6.42
N PRO A 302 -0.02 14.93 6.96
CA PRO A 302 -0.11 14.26 8.26
C PRO A 302 -0.40 15.21 9.43
N GLU A 303 -0.05 16.49 9.33
CA GLU A 303 -0.40 17.53 10.29
C GLU A 303 -1.92 17.73 10.45
N GLY A 304 -2.70 17.44 9.41
CA GLY A 304 -4.15 17.46 9.48
C GLY A 304 -4.70 16.32 10.34
N VAL A 305 -4.08 15.14 10.29
CA VAL A 305 -4.44 13.98 11.11
C VAL A 305 -4.31 14.32 12.60
N ARG A 306 -3.17 14.90 12.99
CA ARG A 306 -2.93 15.39 14.35
C ARG A 306 -4.05 16.31 14.83
N ARG A 307 -4.37 17.34 14.04
CA ARG A 307 -5.39 18.35 14.41
C ARG A 307 -6.78 17.76 14.55
N VAL A 308 -7.14 16.78 13.71
CA VAL A 308 -8.42 16.07 13.82
C VAL A 308 -8.49 15.29 15.13
N PHE A 309 -7.43 14.56 15.51
CA PHE A 309 -7.41 13.79 16.75
C PHE A 309 -7.53 14.67 17.99
N GLU A 310 -6.68 15.70 18.10
CA GLU A 310 -6.68 16.65 19.23
C GLU A 310 -8.07 17.29 19.41
N HIS A 311 -8.71 17.68 18.30
CA HIS A 311 -10.04 18.28 18.32
C HIS A 311 -11.12 17.31 18.80
N VAL A 312 -11.19 16.10 18.23
CA VAL A 312 -12.23 15.13 18.57
C VAL A 312 -12.05 14.60 20.00
N LEU A 313 -10.81 14.43 20.46
CA LEU A 313 -10.53 14.03 21.83
C LEU A 313 -10.93 15.11 22.83
N ALA A 314 -10.67 16.38 22.54
CA ALA A 314 -11.09 17.50 23.38
C ALA A 314 -12.62 17.62 23.46
N ASP A 315 -13.32 17.47 22.33
CA ASP A 315 -14.79 17.48 22.28
C ASP A 315 -15.39 16.31 23.08
N LEU A 316 -14.82 15.10 22.94
CA LEU A 316 -15.24 13.92 23.68
C LEU A 316 -15.08 14.10 25.19
N ARG A 317 -13.93 14.60 25.64
CA ARG A 317 -13.66 14.91 27.05
C ARG A 317 -14.62 15.96 27.59
N SER A 318 -14.91 16.99 26.81
CA SER A 318 -15.85 18.05 27.19
C SER A 318 -17.29 17.53 27.31
N ALA A 319 -17.71 16.64 26.41
CA ALA A 319 -19.02 15.99 26.48
C ALA A 319 -19.16 15.07 27.71
N ASN A 320 -18.10 14.31 28.03
CA ASN A 320 -18.06 13.43 29.20
C ASN A 320 -18.09 14.24 30.52
N ALA A 321 -17.35 15.36 30.58
CA ALA A 321 -17.41 16.27 31.72
C ALA A 321 -18.80 16.92 31.90
N SER A 322 -19.48 17.24 30.81
CA SER A 322 -20.81 17.87 30.83
C SER A 322 -21.92 16.89 31.22
N SER A 323 -21.77 15.60 30.90
CA SER A 323 -22.74 14.54 31.21
C SER A 323 -22.69 14.08 32.68
N GLY A 324 -21.59 14.37 33.39
CA GLY A 324 -21.35 13.96 34.79
C GLY A 324 -21.96 14.86 35.87
N HIS A 325 -23.00 15.65 35.59
CA HIS A 325 -23.57 16.62 36.55
C HIS A 325 -24.42 16.02 37.70
N SER A 326 -24.23 14.73 38.03
CA SER A 326 -24.75 14.11 39.26
C SER A 326 -23.58 13.66 40.12
N GLN A 327 -23.37 14.35 41.24
CA GLN A 327 -22.24 14.24 42.18
C GLN A 327 -22.18 12.91 42.98
N THR A 328 -22.32 11.76 42.33
CA THR A 328 -21.91 10.49 42.91
C THR A 328 -20.75 9.96 42.09
N VAL A 329 -19.56 9.98 42.70
CA VAL A 329 -18.30 9.49 42.11
C VAL A 329 -18.38 7.97 42.01
N ASP A 330 -19.13 7.48 41.01
CA ASP A 330 -19.13 6.07 40.66
C ASP A 330 -17.91 5.80 39.78
N HIS A 331 -16.98 4.97 40.27
CA HIS A 331 -15.81 4.48 39.53
C HIS A 331 -16.17 3.95 38.12
N GLN A 332 -17.39 3.44 37.95
CA GLN A 332 -17.92 2.94 36.67
C GLN A 332 -18.05 4.03 35.59
N SER A 333 -18.25 5.30 35.95
CA SER A 333 -18.39 6.39 34.96
C SER A 333 -17.05 6.83 34.36
N SER A 334 -15.97 6.79 35.15
CA SER A 334 -14.60 7.06 34.69
C SER A 334 -14.10 5.99 33.73
N ASP A 335 -14.39 4.72 34.02
CA ASP A 335 -13.96 3.59 33.17
C ASP A 335 -14.65 3.64 31.79
N ALA A 336 -15.93 4.03 31.74
CA ALA A 336 -16.66 4.20 30.48
C ALA A 336 -16.10 5.35 29.62
N ALA A 337 -15.77 6.49 30.22
CA ALA A 337 -15.17 7.61 29.51
C ALA A 337 -13.78 7.26 28.94
N GLN A 338 -12.94 6.57 29.72
CA GLN A 338 -11.65 6.07 29.24
C GLN A 338 -11.80 5.05 28.12
N LEU A 339 -12.83 4.20 28.18
CA LEU A 339 -13.13 3.25 27.11
C LEU A 339 -13.48 3.97 25.80
N GLU A 340 -14.28 5.04 25.84
CA GLU A 340 -14.62 5.82 24.65
C GLU A 340 -13.38 6.48 24.01
N GLU A 341 -12.47 7.03 24.81
CA GLU A 341 -11.20 7.58 24.31
C GLU A 341 -10.33 6.51 23.63
N ARG A 342 -10.25 5.31 24.22
CA ARG A 342 -9.55 4.16 23.62
C ARG A 342 -10.20 3.72 22.32
N VAL A 343 -11.53 3.69 22.25
CA VAL A 343 -12.27 3.37 21.02
C VAL A 343 -12.00 4.40 19.93
N LEU A 344 -12.03 5.70 20.26
CA LEU A 344 -11.67 6.77 19.33
C LEU A 344 -10.27 6.54 18.74
N ALA A 345 -9.28 6.36 19.61
CA ALA A 345 -7.88 6.18 19.23
C ALA A 345 -7.69 4.95 18.33
N ARG A 346 -8.31 3.81 18.70
CA ARG A 346 -8.29 2.58 17.91
C ARG A 346 -8.93 2.74 16.54
N LYS A 347 -10.11 3.34 16.47
CA LYS A 347 -10.80 3.58 15.19
C LYS A 347 -9.99 4.45 14.25
N MET A 348 -9.36 5.50 14.78
CA MET A 348 -8.55 6.40 13.96
C MET A 348 -7.27 5.71 13.44
N ARG A 349 -6.58 4.93 14.28
CA ARG A 349 -5.43 4.11 13.84
C ARG A 349 -5.84 3.09 12.77
N GLU A 350 -6.88 2.32 13.03
CA GLU A 350 -7.33 1.28 12.11
C GLU A 350 -7.80 1.87 10.77
N ALA A 351 -8.46 3.04 10.77
CA ALA A 351 -8.84 3.74 9.55
C ALA A 351 -7.62 4.15 8.72
N LEU A 352 -6.60 4.75 9.35
CA LEU A 352 -5.37 5.13 8.68
C LEU A 352 -4.62 3.90 8.14
N PHE A 353 -4.53 2.82 8.92
CA PHE A 353 -3.91 1.57 8.49
C PHE A 353 -4.65 0.95 7.27
N LYS A 354 -5.97 0.77 7.35
CA LYS A 354 -6.77 0.25 6.23
C LYS A 354 -6.66 1.13 4.99
N SER A 355 -6.57 2.45 5.14
CA SER A 355 -6.41 3.36 3.99
C SER A 355 -5.10 3.13 3.20
N GLY A 356 -4.08 2.53 3.82
CA GLY A 356 -2.77 2.29 3.19
C GLY A 356 -2.81 1.45 1.92
N LEU A 357 -3.73 0.47 1.81
CA LEU A 357 -3.91 -0.28 0.56
C LEU A 357 -4.53 0.55 -0.58
N ILE A 358 -5.24 1.63 -0.24
CA ILE A 358 -5.91 2.51 -1.21
C ILE A 358 -5.02 3.69 -1.61
N CYS A 359 -4.34 4.32 -0.66
CA CYS A 359 -3.54 5.52 -0.89
C CYS A 359 -2.03 5.31 -0.82
N GLY A 360 -1.57 4.08 -0.54
CA GLY A 360 -0.18 3.74 -0.31
C GLY A 360 0.21 3.79 1.17
N TYR A 361 0.97 2.79 1.61
CA TYR A 361 1.50 2.70 2.97
C TYR A 361 2.37 3.89 3.38
N PRO A 362 3.22 4.50 2.52
CA PRO A 362 4.00 5.68 2.93
C PRO A 362 3.15 6.83 3.49
N ARG A 363 1.99 7.09 2.88
CA ARG A 363 1.05 8.12 3.31
C ARG A 363 0.33 7.73 4.61
N ALA A 364 -0.05 6.46 4.74
CA ALA A 364 -0.62 5.91 5.97
C ALA A 364 0.39 5.95 7.13
N ILE A 365 1.66 5.59 6.90
CA ILE A 365 2.76 5.65 7.88
C ILE A 365 2.95 7.08 8.38
N ASN A 366 2.97 8.06 7.46
CA ASN A 366 3.11 9.48 7.85
C ASN A 366 1.93 9.93 8.72
N GLY A 367 0.70 9.55 8.36
CA GLY A 367 -0.50 9.83 9.15
C GLY A 367 -0.50 9.17 10.51
N LEU A 368 -0.17 7.87 10.58
CA LEU A 368 -0.08 7.10 11.83
C LEU A 368 1.01 7.64 12.75
N LYS A 369 2.18 8.02 12.22
CA LYS A 369 3.25 8.64 13.01
C LYS A 369 2.81 9.97 13.60
N ALA A 370 2.19 10.84 12.82
CA ALA A 370 1.68 12.12 13.32
C ALA A 370 0.56 11.94 14.35
N LEU A 371 -0.28 10.92 14.20
CA LEU A 371 -1.26 10.53 15.22
C LEU A 371 -0.56 10.05 16.50
N HIS A 372 0.43 9.16 16.39
CA HIS A 372 1.19 8.61 17.53
C HIS A 372 1.89 9.71 18.35
N GLU A 373 2.46 10.73 17.69
CA GLU A 373 3.17 11.83 18.34
C GLU A 373 2.30 12.68 19.28
N VAL A 374 0.97 12.71 19.08
CA VAL A 374 0.03 13.46 19.92
C VAL A 374 -0.87 12.58 20.77
N MET A 375 -0.69 11.27 20.67
CA MET A 375 -1.50 10.32 21.39
C MET A 375 -0.99 10.18 22.84
N PRO A 376 -1.85 10.36 23.85
CA PRO A 376 -1.51 10.02 25.23
C PRO A 376 -1.04 8.56 25.33
N GLU A 377 -0.05 8.28 26.18
CA GLU A 377 0.56 6.95 26.29
C GLU A 377 -0.49 5.87 26.59
N GLU A 378 -1.47 6.18 27.44
CA GLU A 378 -2.56 5.28 27.82
C GLU A 378 -3.55 4.94 26.69
N LEU A 379 -3.47 5.65 25.56
CA LEU A 379 -4.29 5.42 24.37
C LEU A 379 -3.53 4.75 23.21
N LYS A 380 -2.20 4.60 23.33
CA LYS A 380 -1.38 3.91 22.32
C LYS A 380 -1.67 2.41 22.31
N GLU A 381 -1.50 1.78 21.15
CA GLU A 381 -1.68 0.33 21.02
C GLU A 381 -0.35 -0.37 21.23
N GLU A 382 -0.32 -1.33 22.15
CA GLU A 382 0.90 -2.10 22.46
C GLU A 382 0.87 -3.52 21.87
N LYS A 383 -0.30 -3.97 21.38
CA LYS A 383 -0.52 -5.34 20.97
C LYS A 383 -1.01 -5.42 19.53
N LEU A 384 -0.65 -6.53 18.89
CA LEU A 384 -1.24 -6.91 17.62
C LEU A 384 -2.73 -7.16 17.79
N LEU A 385 -3.53 -6.56 16.92
CA LEU A 385 -4.97 -6.79 16.84
C LEU A 385 -5.28 -7.92 15.85
N ARG A 386 -4.41 -8.10 14.85
CA ARG A 386 -4.43 -9.24 13.92
C ARG A 386 -3.82 -10.49 14.56
N ASP A 387 -4.47 -11.63 14.37
CA ASP A 387 -3.95 -12.93 14.83
C ASP A 387 -3.02 -13.54 13.76
N PRO A 388 -1.71 -13.65 14.03
CA PRO A 388 -0.73 -14.18 13.08
C PRO A 388 -0.88 -15.68 12.82
N ASN A 389 -1.68 -16.40 13.63
CA ASN A 389 -1.86 -17.84 13.52
C ASN A 389 -3.03 -18.24 12.63
N VAL A 390 -3.86 -17.29 12.21
CA VAL A 390 -4.96 -17.55 11.27
C VAL A 390 -4.39 -17.87 9.88
N SER A 391 -4.88 -18.94 9.26
CA SER A 391 -4.40 -19.38 7.94
C SER A 391 -4.84 -18.43 6.82
N LEU A 392 -4.08 -18.40 5.72
CA LEU A 392 -4.46 -17.64 4.53
C LEU A 392 -5.82 -18.08 3.96
N GLY A 393 -6.12 -19.38 3.97
CA GLY A 393 -7.43 -19.89 3.54
C GLY A 393 -8.58 -19.34 4.38
N ARG A 394 -8.39 -19.22 5.71
CA ARG A 394 -9.42 -18.62 6.57
C ARG A 394 -9.62 -17.13 6.27
N TYR A 395 -8.54 -16.38 6.04
CA TYR A 395 -8.64 -14.98 5.61
C TYR A 395 -9.32 -14.86 4.25
N GLU A 396 -9.06 -15.77 3.32
CA GLU A 396 -9.73 -15.80 2.02
C GLU A 396 -11.24 -16.01 2.15
N GLU A 397 -11.69 -16.99 2.94
CA GLU A 397 -13.12 -17.25 3.19
C GLU A 397 -13.83 -15.99 3.71
N VAL A 398 -13.25 -15.38 4.74
CA VAL A 398 -13.79 -14.18 5.38
C VAL A 398 -13.77 -13.00 4.41
N GLY A 399 -12.67 -12.84 3.67
CA GLY A 399 -12.50 -11.77 2.72
C GLY A 399 -13.44 -11.89 1.54
N ASN A 400 -13.70 -13.10 1.05
CA ASN A 400 -14.68 -13.35 0.01
C ASN A 400 -16.10 -12.97 0.47
N ALA A 401 -16.48 -13.33 1.71
CA ALA A 401 -17.75 -12.93 2.28
C ALA A 401 -17.86 -11.39 2.37
N PHE A 402 -16.83 -10.73 2.90
CA PHE A 402 -16.81 -9.26 3.03
C PHE A 402 -16.80 -8.56 1.66
N PHE A 403 -16.05 -9.08 0.69
CA PHE A 403 -16.02 -8.60 -0.69
C PHE A 403 -17.42 -8.63 -1.32
N LYS A 404 -18.17 -9.73 -1.14
CA LYS A 404 -19.55 -9.85 -1.62
C LYS A 404 -20.49 -8.85 -0.95
N THR A 405 -20.32 -8.56 0.34
CA THR A 405 -21.07 -7.48 1.00
C THR A 405 -20.77 -6.12 0.37
N VAL A 406 -19.49 -5.83 0.09
CA VAL A 406 -19.07 -4.54 -0.47
C VAL A 406 -19.54 -4.38 -1.92
N TYR A 407 -19.43 -5.39 -2.78
CA TYR A 407 -19.75 -5.27 -4.21
C TYR A 407 -21.16 -5.73 -4.61
N GLY A 408 -21.84 -6.52 -3.77
CA GLY A 408 -23.16 -7.05 -4.06
C GLY A 408 -23.18 -7.87 -5.36
N GLU A 409 -24.14 -7.56 -6.24
CA GLU A 409 -24.32 -8.24 -7.53
C GLU A 409 -23.11 -8.09 -8.47
N LYS A 410 -22.28 -7.06 -8.27
CA LYS A 410 -21.08 -6.82 -9.08
C LYS A 410 -19.85 -7.59 -8.60
N ALA A 411 -19.95 -8.35 -7.51
CA ALA A 411 -18.80 -9.04 -6.92
C ALA A 411 -18.12 -10.00 -7.92
N GLU A 412 -18.88 -10.87 -8.57
CA GLU A 412 -18.33 -11.86 -9.49
C GLU A 412 -17.75 -11.20 -10.76
N GLU A 413 -18.38 -10.13 -11.26
CA GLU A 413 -17.89 -9.35 -12.41
C GLU A 413 -16.55 -8.67 -12.10
N VAL A 414 -16.45 -7.97 -10.96
CA VAL A 414 -15.22 -7.30 -10.53
C VAL A 414 -14.12 -8.33 -10.28
N MET A 415 -14.45 -9.45 -9.64
CA MET A 415 -13.47 -10.51 -9.38
C MET A 415 -12.96 -11.14 -10.69
N GLY A 416 -13.85 -11.46 -11.63
CA GLY A 416 -13.45 -12.00 -12.94
C GLY A 416 -12.58 -11.03 -13.75
N MET A 417 -12.83 -9.72 -13.62
CA MET A 417 -11.94 -8.70 -14.19
C MET A 417 -10.55 -8.73 -13.55
N LEU A 418 -10.46 -8.78 -12.22
CA LEU A 418 -9.17 -8.84 -11.52
C LEU A 418 -8.38 -10.10 -11.89
N ASP A 419 -9.05 -11.26 -11.95
CA ASP A 419 -8.48 -12.56 -12.36
C ASP A 419 -7.86 -12.48 -13.76
N THR A 420 -8.55 -11.79 -14.68
CA THR A 420 -8.14 -11.66 -16.09
C THR A 420 -6.97 -10.70 -16.24
N VAL A 421 -6.99 -9.58 -15.50
CA VAL A 421 -5.96 -8.53 -15.59
C VAL A 421 -4.64 -9.00 -15.00
N TYR A 422 -4.68 -9.59 -13.80
CA TYR A 422 -3.50 -10.19 -13.18
C TYR A 422 -3.91 -11.26 -12.16
N PRO A 423 -3.54 -12.55 -12.34
CA PRO A 423 -3.99 -13.63 -11.47
C PRO A 423 -3.73 -13.38 -9.99
N ASP A 424 -2.64 -12.69 -9.62
CA ASP A 424 -2.29 -12.34 -8.23
C ASP A 424 -3.17 -11.24 -7.60
N LEU A 425 -4.05 -10.57 -8.36
CA LEU A 425 -5.04 -9.62 -7.84
C LEU A 425 -6.37 -10.27 -7.40
N GLY A 426 -6.92 -11.22 -8.15
CA GLY A 426 -8.19 -11.89 -7.79
C GLY A 426 -8.15 -13.36 -7.30
N THR A 427 -7.65 -14.30 -8.13
CA THR A 427 -8.22 -15.63 -8.45
C THR A 427 -9.18 -16.37 -7.51
N SER A 428 -10.19 -16.97 -8.16
CA SER A 428 -10.76 -18.28 -7.85
C SER A 428 -10.40 -19.19 -9.01
N THR A 429 -9.76 -20.34 -8.78
CA THR A 429 -9.82 -21.38 -9.82
C THR A 429 -11.29 -21.75 -10.04
N PRO A 430 -11.75 -21.89 -11.29
CA PRO A 430 -13.06 -22.49 -11.54
C PRO A 430 -13.09 -23.91 -10.98
N PRO A 431 -14.26 -24.47 -10.66
CA PRO A 431 -14.37 -25.90 -10.38
C PRO A 431 -13.99 -26.65 -11.66
N ILE A 432 -12.75 -27.09 -11.77
CA ILE A 432 -12.45 -28.19 -12.67
C ILE A 432 -13.01 -29.42 -11.95
N ASP A 433 -14.23 -29.81 -12.32
CA ASP A 433 -14.82 -31.11 -12.01
C ASP A 433 -14.03 -32.21 -12.74
N PHE A 434 -12.78 -32.45 -12.33
CA PHE A 434 -12.06 -33.68 -12.68
C PHE A 434 -12.19 -34.61 -11.46
N TRP A 435 -13.19 -35.51 -11.51
CA TRP A 435 -13.42 -36.64 -10.59
C TRP A 435 -14.06 -36.39 -9.22
N GLY A 436 -14.67 -35.23 -8.95
CA GLY A 436 -15.45 -35.04 -7.72
C GLY A 436 -14.65 -35.18 -6.41
N LEU A 437 -13.32 -35.12 -6.49
CA LEU A 437 -12.44 -35.00 -5.33
C LEU A 437 -12.21 -33.52 -5.07
N GLN A 438 -12.85 -33.01 -4.02
CA GLN A 438 -12.59 -31.70 -3.45
C GLN A 438 -11.21 -31.72 -2.78
N LEU A 439 -10.15 -31.72 -3.59
CA LEU A 439 -8.82 -31.40 -3.12
C LEU A 439 -8.86 -29.92 -2.73
N SER A 440 -8.52 -29.62 -1.47
CA SER A 440 -8.38 -28.28 -0.93
C SER A 440 -7.22 -27.57 -1.63
N PHE A 441 -7.43 -27.20 -2.88
CA PHE A 441 -6.49 -26.51 -3.73
C PHE A 441 -6.70 -25.03 -3.46
N CYS A 442 -5.84 -24.42 -2.64
CA CYS A 442 -5.88 -22.99 -2.33
C CYS A 442 -5.59 -22.16 -3.59
N PRO A 443 -6.58 -21.48 -4.19
CA PRO A 443 -6.35 -20.66 -5.36
C PRO A 443 -6.51 -19.19 -4.93
N GLY A 444 -5.40 -18.55 -4.53
CA GLY A 444 -5.39 -17.20 -3.93
C GLY A 444 -6.03 -16.13 -4.82
N CYS A 445 -6.16 -14.87 -4.41
CA CYS A 445 -4.97 -14.06 -4.16
C CYS A 445 -5.33 -12.66 -3.61
N PHE A 446 -4.43 -11.69 -3.74
CA PHE A 446 -4.28 -10.53 -2.87
C PHE A 446 -5.60 -9.84 -2.44
N SER A 447 -6.56 -9.62 -3.35
CA SER A 447 -7.81 -8.93 -2.99
C SER A 447 -8.59 -9.67 -1.91
N ARG A 448 -8.92 -10.96 -2.08
CA ARG A 448 -9.75 -11.68 -1.09
C ARG A 448 -8.99 -11.92 0.20
N THR A 449 -7.77 -12.45 0.10
CA THR A 449 -7.03 -12.88 1.29
C THR A 449 -6.46 -11.70 2.06
N ILE A 450 -5.76 -10.80 1.38
CA ILE A 450 -5.03 -9.71 2.04
C ILE A 450 -5.92 -8.48 2.19
N GLY A 451 -6.46 -7.98 1.08
CA GLY A 451 -7.29 -6.77 1.09
C GLY A 451 -8.53 -6.94 1.96
N TYR A 452 -9.46 -7.78 1.52
CA TYR A 452 -10.76 -7.93 2.16
C TYR A 452 -10.72 -8.84 3.38
N GLY A 453 -9.84 -9.84 3.42
CA GLY A 453 -9.72 -10.80 4.52
C GLY A 453 -8.91 -10.26 5.68
N LEU A 454 -7.62 -10.00 5.46
CA LEU A 454 -6.66 -9.61 6.50
C LEU A 454 -6.75 -8.14 6.91
N VAL A 455 -6.95 -7.23 5.95
CA VAL A 455 -6.91 -5.79 6.21
C VAL A 455 -8.30 -5.22 6.48
N TYR A 456 -9.29 -5.49 5.63
CA TYR A 456 -10.59 -4.81 5.73
C TYR A 456 -11.63 -5.53 6.59
N SER A 457 -11.64 -6.86 6.62
CA SER A 457 -12.70 -7.58 7.33
C SER A 457 -12.61 -7.40 8.85
N PRO A 458 -13.76 -7.17 9.52
CA PRO A 458 -13.82 -7.09 10.98
C PRO A 458 -13.81 -8.46 11.67
N THR A 459 -14.01 -9.58 10.96
CA THR A 459 -14.36 -10.88 11.56
C THR A 459 -13.22 -11.88 11.69
N ALA A 460 -12.04 -11.60 11.13
CA ALA A 460 -10.88 -12.48 11.29
C ALA A 460 -10.13 -12.20 12.62
N THR A 461 -10.31 -11.02 13.18
CA THR A 461 -9.84 -10.63 14.51
C THR A 461 -11.06 -10.61 15.44
N GLN A 462 -10.91 -11.02 16.70
CA GLN A 462 -12.04 -11.12 17.65
C GLN A 462 -12.62 -9.74 18.08
N THR A 463 -12.28 -8.67 17.37
CA THR A 463 -12.65 -7.28 17.70
C THR A 463 -12.96 -6.48 16.43
N GLU A 464 -14.26 -6.24 16.18
CA GLU A 464 -14.72 -5.27 15.18
C GLU A 464 -14.34 -3.84 15.62
N ILE A 465 -13.22 -3.32 15.12
CA ILE A 465 -12.76 -1.96 15.44
C ILE A 465 -13.54 -0.93 14.61
N LEU A 466 -13.56 -1.14 13.29
CA LEU A 466 -14.37 -0.38 12.34
C LEU A 466 -15.50 -1.26 11.85
N SER A 467 -16.72 -0.74 11.90
CA SER A 467 -17.86 -1.37 11.26
C SER A 467 -17.67 -1.47 9.73
N PRO A 468 -18.44 -2.33 9.03
CA PRO A 468 -18.46 -2.36 7.58
C PRO A 468 -18.70 -0.99 6.94
N LEU A 469 -19.58 -0.18 7.53
CA LEU A 469 -19.88 1.17 7.07
C LEU A 469 -18.71 2.13 7.27
N GLU A 470 -18.08 2.13 8.46
CA GLU A 470 -16.90 2.95 8.73
C GLU A 470 -15.71 2.54 7.85
N THR A 471 -15.54 1.24 7.62
CA THR A 471 -14.55 0.72 6.67
C THR A 471 -14.85 1.23 5.27
N SER A 472 -16.10 1.21 4.82
CA SER A 472 -16.49 1.77 3.52
C SER A 472 -16.21 3.27 3.41
N TYR A 473 -16.48 4.06 4.46
CA TYR A 473 -16.13 5.48 4.50
C TYR A 473 -14.63 5.72 4.43
N THR A 474 -13.83 4.92 5.12
CA THR A 474 -12.36 4.95 5.01
C THR A 474 -11.92 4.74 3.57
N LEU A 475 -12.44 3.70 2.90
CA LEU A 475 -12.06 3.39 1.52
C LEU A 475 -12.47 4.53 0.56
N VAL A 476 -13.71 5.01 0.63
CA VAL A 476 -14.21 6.10 -0.22
C VAL A 476 -13.42 7.39 0.00
N ALA A 477 -13.13 7.76 1.26
CA ALA A 477 -12.36 8.96 1.56
C ALA A 477 -10.95 8.92 0.96
N ALA A 478 -10.28 7.76 1.07
CA ALA A 478 -8.97 7.55 0.47
C ALA A 478 -9.05 7.57 -1.07
N LEU A 479 -10.04 6.91 -1.67
CA LEU A 479 -10.25 6.86 -3.12
C LEU A 479 -10.48 8.24 -3.74
N ILE A 480 -11.28 9.09 -3.08
CA ILE A 480 -11.50 10.49 -3.47
C ILE A 480 -10.18 11.27 -3.39
N ALA A 481 -9.44 11.14 -2.29
CA ALA A 481 -8.18 11.86 -2.11
C ALA A 481 -7.08 11.46 -3.10
N VAL A 482 -7.12 10.23 -3.62
CA VAL A 482 -6.16 9.75 -4.63
C VAL A 482 -6.68 9.80 -6.07
N ASP A 483 -7.86 10.40 -6.28
CA ASP A 483 -8.50 10.65 -7.59
C ASP A 483 -8.73 9.38 -8.43
N THR A 484 -9.47 8.41 -7.90
CA THR A 484 -9.70 7.11 -8.58
C THR A 484 -11.18 6.89 -8.89
N PRO A 485 -11.75 7.63 -9.88
CA PRO A 485 -13.20 7.78 -10.07
C PRO A 485 -13.94 6.46 -10.30
N GLN A 486 -13.35 5.51 -11.02
CA GLN A 486 -13.96 4.20 -11.26
C GLN A 486 -14.20 3.44 -9.94
N GLN A 487 -13.17 3.37 -9.09
CA GLN A 487 -13.25 2.69 -7.81
C GLN A 487 -14.13 3.46 -6.81
N ILE A 488 -14.15 4.81 -6.86
CA ILE A 488 -15.07 5.62 -6.05
C ILE A 488 -16.52 5.19 -6.26
N VAL A 489 -16.95 5.01 -7.52
CA VAL A 489 -18.31 4.57 -7.85
C VAL A 489 -18.62 3.22 -7.20
N TRP A 490 -17.72 2.24 -7.36
CA TRP A 490 -17.93 0.90 -6.80
C TRP A 490 -18.06 0.90 -5.27
N HIS A 491 -17.18 1.63 -4.59
CA HIS A 491 -17.16 1.66 -3.12
C HIS A 491 -18.26 2.54 -2.52
N LEU A 492 -18.72 3.58 -3.21
CA LEU A 492 -19.89 4.38 -2.78
C LEU A 492 -21.17 3.53 -2.77
N ASP A 493 -21.35 2.68 -3.78
CA ASP A 493 -22.50 1.76 -3.80
C ASP A 493 -22.43 0.72 -2.68
N GLY A 494 -21.22 0.26 -2.33
CA GLY A 494 -20.99 -0.58 -1.15
C GLY A 494 -21.35 0.12 0.16
N ALA A 495 -20.94 1.37 0.33
CA ALA A 495 -21.28 2.17 1.51
C ALA A 495 -22.80 2.37 1.66
N ARG A 496 -23.52 2.59 0.54
CA ARG A 496 -24.99 2.69 0.53
C ARG A 496 -25.66 1.39 1.02
N ARG A 497 -25.19 0.22 0.58
CA ARG A 497 -25.68 -1.08 1.04
C ARG A 497 -25.42 -1.29 2.53
N GLY A 498 -24.18 -1.04 2.99
CA GLY A 498 -23.81 -1.20 4.40
C GLY A 498 -24.51 -0.24 5.37
N GLY A 499 -24.99 0.91 4.89
CA GLY A 499 -25.79 1.85 5.67
C GLY A 499 -27.30 1.51 5.73
N GLY A 500 -27.82 0.80 4.73
CA GLY A 500 -29.25 0.51 4.58
C GLY A 500 -29.79 -0.55 5.55
N GLU A 501 -28.96 -1.53 5.95
CA GLU A 501 -29.41 -2.66 6.78
C GLU A 501 -29.79 -2.27 8.23
N ARG A 502 -29.40 -1.06 8.70
CA ARG A 502 -29.86 -0.55 10.01
C ARG A 502 -31.16 0.27 9.96
N GLY A 503 -31.73 0.52 8.78
CA GLY A 503 -32.95 1.33 8.61
C GLY A 503 -34.23 0.56 8.30
N GLY A 504 -34.16 -0.75 8.03
CA GLY A 504 -35.26 -1.55 7.49
C GLY A 504 -36.19 -2.24 8.50
N GLY A 505 -36.29 -1.72 9.73
CA GLY A 505 -37.09 -2.32 10.81
C GLY A 505 -38.36 -1.56 11.17
N ALA A 506 -39.08 -0.98 10.21
CA ALA A 506 -40.46 -0.46 10.42
C ALA A 506 -41.14 -0.13 9.07
N GLY A 507 -41.32 -1.12 8.22
CA GLY A 507 -42.17 -1.02 7.03
C GLY A 507 -43.43 -1.84 7.24
N GLY A 508 -44.40 -1.28 7.95
CA GLY A 508 -45.73 -1.88 8.04
C GLY A 508 -46.35 -2.04 6.66
N GLU A 509 -46.97 -3.20 6.45
CA GLU A 509 -47.89 -3.47 5.35
C GLU A 509 -48.82 -2.27 5.14
N ARG A 510 -48.94 -1.84 3.89
CA ARG A 510 -50.18 -1.29 3.38
C ARG A 510 -50.45 -1.90 2.02
N ASP A 511 -51.56 -2.63 1.99
CA ASP A 511 -52.42 -2.83 0.82
C ASP A 511 -52.71 -1.52 0.07
#